data_AF-A0A3A9EIE5-F1
#
_entry.id   AF-A0A3A9EIE5-F1
#
_cell.length_a   1.000
_cell.length_b   1.000
_cell.length_c   1.000
_cell.angle_alpha   90.00
_cell.angle_beta   90.00
_cell.angle_gamma   90.00
#
_symmetry.space_group_name_H-M   'P 1'
#
loop_
_entity.id
_entity.type
_entity.pdbx_description
1 polymer ?
#
loop_
_entity_poly.entity_id
_entity_poly.type
_entity_poly.pdbx_seq_one_letter_code
_entity_poly.pdbx_strand_id
1 'polypeptide(L)'
;MEVTKREVLASVGIVAVMLLIGMVISQRIWQAKLDQDEIYQKAAEIADAELFQYGMRTGLGNAFVHGELSAVDPVSFPEIGGEYMALEKVKERHTRHTRQVRHTRTNAKGKTETYYTTEEYWTWDRVSSEEKTCKEVLFCGSVFPSTKIQLPGMEYIATIRESAKIRYKYYGTGASCTGMVFTELRDGGISEDSPFYKDMDIEEARKFLESRDWRWVFWLVWAGVTGALTYGFFRLENRWME
;
A
#
# COMPACT_ATOMS: atom_id res chain seq x y z
N MET A 1 5.81 11.65 -44.07
CA MET A 1 4.61 10.93 -43.59
C MET A 1 3.44 11.89 -43.77
N GLU A 2 2.74 11.78 -44.89
CA GLU A 2 1.56 12.60 -45.15
C GLU A 2 0.35 11.86 -44.57
N VAL A 3 -0.22 12.38 -43.50
CA VAL A 3 -1.44 11.83 -42.92
C VAL A 3 -2.58 12.17 -43.88
N THR A 4 -3.24 11.16 -44.45
CA THR A 4 -4.39 11.40 -45.33
C THR A 4 -5.66 11.67 -44.52
N LYS A 5 -6.57 12.50 -45.06
CA LYS A 5 -7.85 12.85 -44.41
C LYS A 5 -8.67 11.62 -43.98
N ARG A 6 -8.50 10.48 -44.67
CA ARG A 6 -9.17 9.21 -44.38
C ARG A 6 -8.60 8.51 -43.14
N GLU A 7 -7.29 8.59 -42.91
CA GLU A 7 -6.63 8.02 -41.73
C GLU A 7 -6.95 8.83 -40.46
N VAL A 8 -7.07 10.15 -40.60
CA VAL A 8 -7.61 11.01 -39.54
C VAL A 8 -9.04 10.59 -39.19
N LEU A 9 -9.91 10.36 -40.18
CA LEU A 9 -11.29 9.94 -39.94
C LEU A 9 -11.37 8.57 -39.24
N ALA A 10 -10.55 7.61 -39.66
CA ALA A 10 -10.51 6.28 -39.06
C ALA A 10 -9.97 6.31 -37.61
N SER A 11 -8.92 7.10 -37.34
CA SER A 11 -8.40 7.27 -35.98
C SER A 11 -9.41 7.95 -35.04
N VAL A 12 -10.15 8.96 -35.52
CA VAL A 12 -11.26 9.57 -34.76
C VAL A 12 -12.34 8.53 -34.44
N GLY A 13 -12.68 7.66 -35.40
CA GLY A 13 -13.60 6.54 -35.19
C GLY A 13 -13.12 5.54 -34.15
N ILE A 14 -11.84 5.14 -34.20
CA ILE A 14 -11.22 4.24 -33.22
C ILE A 14 -11.29 4.86 -31.82
N VAL A 15 -10.91 6.13 -31.68
CA VAL A 15 -10.98 6.84 -30.39
C VAL A 15 -12.41 6.90 -29.88
N ALA A 16 -13.39 7.20 -30.74
CA ALA A 16 -14.80 7.24 -30.34
C ALA A 16 -15.31 5.89 -29.83
N VAL A 17 -15.00 4.80 -30.53
CA VAL A 17 -15.36 3.43 -30.09
C VAL A 17 -14.67 3.08 -28.77
N MET A 18 -13.37 3.40 -28.63
CA MET A 18 -12.61 3.17 -27.40
C MET A 18 -13.15 3.97 -26.21
N LEU A 19 -13.63 5.20 -26.43
CA LEU A 19 -14.28 5.99 -25.38
C LEU A 19 -15.60 5.35 -24.93
N LEU A 20 -16.44 4.88 -25.87
CA LEU A 20 -17.70 4.20 -25.53
C LEU A 20 -17.47 2.92 -24.71
N ILE A 21 -16.50 2.09 -25.13
CA ILE A 21 -16.13 0.88 -24.37
C ILE A 21 -15.56 1.28 -22.99
N GLY A 22 -14.69 2.29 -22.96
CA GLY A 22 -14.12 2.81 -21.72
C GLY A 22 -15.18 3.29 -20.73
N MET A 23 -16.24 3.94 -21.20
CA MET A 23 -17.36 4.37 -20.35
C MET A 23 -18.10 3.18 -19.72
N VAL A 24 -18.39 2.13 -20.50
CA VAL A 24 -19.08 0.93 -19.98
C VAL A 24 -18.24 0.24 -18.90
N ILE A 25 -16.93 0.10 -19.11
CA ILE A 25 -16.02 -0.49 -18.11
C ILE A 25 -15.93 0.41 -16.88
N SER A 26 -15.78 1.73 -17.07
CA SER A 26 -15.72 2.69 -15.97
C SER A 26 -17.00 2.70 -15.12
N GLN A 27 -18.17 2.46 -15.72
CA GLN A 27 -19.43 2.31 -14.99
C GLN A 27 -19.44 1.08 -14.10
N ARG A 28 -18.91 -0.06 -14.57
CA ARG A 28 -18.78 -1.28 -13.75
C ARG A 28 -17.85 -1.07 -12.56
N ILE A 29 -16.74 -0.35 -12.76
CA ILE A 29 -15.81 0.02 -11.68
C ILE A 29 -16.52 0.92 -10.65
N TRP A 30 -17.28 1.91 -11.11
CA TRP A 30 -18.06 2.78 -10.25
C TRP A 30 -19.14 2.03 -9.46
N GLN A 31 -19.86 1.11 -10.09
CA GLN A 31 -20.86 0.27 -9.42
C GLN A 31 -20.21 -0.56 -8.32
N ALA A 32 -19.12 -1.26 -8.62
CA ALA A 32 -18.39 -2.04 -7.62
C ALA A 32 -17.91 -1.18 -6.44
N LYS A 33 -17.50 0.07 -6.70
CA LYS A 33 -17.14 1.03 -5.66
C LYS A 33 -18.35 1.46 -4.82
N LEU A 34 -19.47 1.79 -5.46
CA LEU A 34 -20.72 2.13 -4.75
C LEU A 34 -21.22 0.98 -3.88
N ASP A 35 -21.19 -0.25 -4.38
CA ASP A 35 -21.60 -1.44 -3.63
C ASP A 35 -20.72 -1.61 -2.37
N GLN A 36 -19.41 -1.34 -2.48
CA GLN A 36 -18.49 -1.38 -1.35
C GLN A 36 -18.73 -0.25 -0.35
N ASP A 37 -19.01 0.96 -0.83
CA ASP A 37 -19.32 2.10 0.03
C ASP A 37 -20.66 1.90 0.77
N GLU A 38 -21.63 1.25 0.13
CA GLU A 38 -22.90 0.86 0.77
C GLU A 38 -22.67 -0.12 1.92
N ILE A 39 -21.71 -1.06 1.78
CA ILE A 39 -21.32 -1.96 2.87
C ILE A 39 -20.78 -1.16 4.06
N TYR A 40 -19.88 -0.20 3.84
CA TYR A 40 -19.37 0.65 4.92
C TYR A 40 -20.50 1.48 5.54
N GLN A 41 -21.38 2.06 4.73
CA GLN A 41 -22.51 2.87 5.20
C GLN A 41 -23.46 2.09 6.12
N LYS A 42 -23.71 0.82 5.82
CA LYS A 42 -24.61 -0.03 6.59
C LYS A 42 -23.94 -0.82 7.71
N ALA A 43 -22.61 -0.80 7.80
CA ALA A 43 -21.89 -1.53 8.83
C ALA A 43 -22.27 -1.03 10.24
N ALA A 44 -22.41 -1.97 11.17
CA ALA A 44 -22.71 -1.64 12.56
C ALA A 44 -21.52 -0.91 13.21
N GLU A 45 -21.80 0.07 14.05
CA GLU A 45 -20.77 0.77 14.84
C GLU A 45 -20.76 0.22 16.26
N ILE A 46 -19.63 -0.32 16.69
CA ILE A 46 -19.47 -0.97 17.99
C ILE A 46 -18.28 -0.35 18.71
N ALA A 47 -18.53 0.22 19.88
CA ALA A 47 -17.50 0.75 20.78
C ALA A 47 -17.51 0.04 22.15
N ASP A 48 -18.32 -1.00 22.30
CA ASP A 48 -18.53 -1.74 23.53
C ASP A 48 -18.17 -3.22 23.35
N ALA A 49 -17.48 -3.78 24.34
CA ALA A 49 -16.99 -5.15 24.30
C ALA A 49 -18.11 -6.20 24.37
N GLU A 50 -19.19 -5.93 25.11
CA GLU A 50 -20.33 -6.85 25.20
C GLU A 50 -21.09 -6.89 23.88
N LEU A 51 -21.30 -5.72 23.25
CA LEU A 51 -21.90 -5.62 21.92
C LEU A 51 -21.04 -6.32 20.84
N PHE A 52 -19.71 -6.22 20.94
CA PHE A 52 -18.81 -6.92 20.03
C PHE A 52 -18.94 -8.44 20.16
N GLN A 53 -18.89 -8.97 21.39
CA GLN A 53 -19.08 -10.41 21.64
C GLN A 53 -20.47 -10.90 21.25
N TYR A 54 -21.50 -10.12 21.54
CA TYR A 54 -22.86 -10.39 21.10
C TYR A 54 -22.95 -10.45 19.58
N GLY A 55 -22.36 -9.47 18.88
CA GLY A 55 -22.35 -9.38 17.43
C GLY A 55 -21.68 -10.57 16.75
N MET A 56 -20.55 -11.05 17.31
CA MET A 56 -19.89 -12.29 16.86
C MET A 56 -20.80 -13.52 17.02
N ARG A 57 -21.52 -13.62 18.14
CA ARG A 57 -22.41 -14.75 18.44
C ARG A 57 -23.66 -14.75 17.56
N THR A 58 -24.26 -13.59 17.30
CA THR A 58 -25.50 -13.50 16.52
C THR A 58 -25.27 -13.40 15.02
N GLY A 59 -24.01 -13.22 14.58
CA GLY A 59 -23.70 -13.02 13.17
C GLY A 59 -24.22 -11.68 12.67
N LEU A 60 -23.84 -10.58 13.33
CA LEU A 60 -24.31 -9.22 13.00
C LEU A 60 -23.92 -8.79 11.57
N GLY A 61 -22.88 -9.42 10.99
CA GLY A 61 -22.33 -9.06 9.69
C GLY A 61 -21.25 -7.98 9.80
N ASN A 62 -21.15 -7.11 8.81
CA ASN A 62 -20.09 -6.10 8.76
C ASN A 62 -20.20 -5.08 9.90
N ALA A 63 -19.09 -4.85 10.61
CA ALA A 63 -19.02 -3.91 11.71
C ALA A 63 -17.70 -3.14 11.73
N PHE A 64 -17.79 -1.88 12.16
CA PHE A 64 -16.70 -1.06 12.64
C PHE A 64 -16.61 -1.21 14.14
N VAL A 65 -15.51 -1.78 14.63
CA VAL A 65 -15.30 -2.05 16.05
C VAL A 65 -14.15 -1.19 16.55
N HIS A 66 -14.43 -0.24 17.43
CA HIS A 66 -13.41 0.61 18.06
C HIS A 66 -13.01 0.04 19.42
N GLY A 67 -11.72 -0.09 19.67
CA GLY A 67 -11.22 -0.60 20.94
C GLY A 67 -9.70 -0.64 21.06
N GLU A 68 -9.24 -1.07 22.23
CA GLU A 68 -7.82 -1.33 22.49
C GLU A 68 -7.44 -2.72 21.98
N LEU A 69 -6.37 -2.76 21.19
CA LEU A 69 -5.65 -3.96 20.78
C LEU A 69 -4.39 -4.08 21.64
N SER A 70 -4.18 -5.23 22.25
CA SER A 70 -2.99 -5.50 23.08
C SER A 70 -2.42 -6.89 22.86
N ALA A 71 -1.11 -7.06 23.06
CA ALA A 71 -0.47 -8.37 23.04
C ALA A 71 -0.84 -9.16 24.30
N VAL A 72 -1.26 -10.42 24.14
CA VAL A 72 -1.39 -11.36 25.26
C VAL A 72 -0.01 -11.90 25.65
N ASP A 73 0.82 -12.20 24.65
CA ASP A 73 2.18 -12.70 24.79
C ASP A 73 3.18 -11.71 24.14
N PRO A 74 3.48 -10.57 24.79
CA PRO A 74 4.38 -9.58 24.23
C PRO A 74 5.78 -10.12 24.00
N VAL A 75 6.43 -9.65 22.94
CA VAL A 75 7.80 -10.01 22.57
C VAL A 75 8.77 -8.89 22.93
N SER A 76 10.03 -9.27 23.16
CA SER A 76 11.10 -8.33 23.48
C SER A 76 12.46 -8.81 22.97
N PHE A 77 13.38 -7.86 22.81
CA PHE A 77 14.82 -8.10 22.65
C PHE A 77 15.53 -7.55 23.89
N PRO A 78 16.39 -8.35 24.57
CA PRO A 78 17.08 -7.91 25.79
C PRO A 78 17.85 -6.60 25.64
N GLU A 79 18.33 -6.29 24.43
CA GLU A 79 19.13 -5.11 24.13
C GLU A 79 18.33 -3.80 24.12
N ILE A 80 17.01 -3.84 23.89
CA ILE A 80 16.14 -2.66 23.86
C ILE A 80 15.17 -2.62 25.05
N GLY A 81 14.95 -3.75 25.73
CA GLY A 81 13.91 -3.87 26.76
C GLY A 81 12.51 -3.62 26.18
N GLY A 82 11.52 -3.38 27.05
CA GLY A 82 10.15 -3.07 26.64
C GLY A 82 9.34 -4.28 26.15
N GLU A 83 8.05 -4.06 25.94
CA GLU A 83 7.07 -5.06 25.50
C GLU A 83 6.40 -4.59 24.21
N TYR A 84 6.27 -5.51 23.25
CA TYR A 84 5.82 -5.20 21.90
C TYR A 84 4.92 -6.30 21.34
N MET A 85 3.95 -5.92 20.51
CA MET A 85 3.18 -6.88 19.71
C MET A 85 4.03 -7.50 18.59
N ALA A 86 4.90 -6.69 18.00
CA ALA A 86 5.79 -7.11 16.93
C ALA A 86 7.10 -6.32 16.96
N LEU A 87 8.21 -6.96 16.59
CA LEU A 87 9.56 -6.40 16.57
C LEU A 87 10.32 -6.89 15.34
N GLU A 88 11.08 -5.98 14.73
CA GLU A 88 12.06 -6.28 13.71
C GLU A 88 13.43 -5.73 14.13
N LYS A 89 14.44 -6.62 14.14
CA LYS A 89 15.85 -6.29 14.33
C LYS A 89 16.56 -6.37 12.99
N VAL A 90 16.97 -5.22 12.45
CA VAL A 90 17.65 -5.11 11.16
C VAL A 90 19.14 -4.90 11.36
N LYS A 91 19.96 -5.84 10.88
CA LYS A 91 21.42 -5.70 10.84
C LYS A 91 21.82 -4.87 9.63
N GLU A 92 22.54 -3.78 9.86
CA GLU A 92 23.12 -2.94 8.80
C GLU A 92 24.64 -2.93 8.87
N ARG A 93 25.29 -2.91 7.70
CA ARG A 93 26.75 -2.79 7.55
C ARG A 93 27.10 -1.52 6.80
N HIS A 94 28.13 -0.83 7.29
CA HIS A 94 28.68 0.33 6.59
C HIS A 94 29.57 -0.14 5.44
N THR A 95 29.14 0.13 4.22
CA THR A 95 29.74 -0.34 2.97
C THR A 95 30.08 0.84 2.09
N ARG A 96 31.16 0.68 1.33
CA ARG A 96 31.63 1.68 0.37
C ARG A 96 31.05 1.37 -0.99
N HIS A 97 30.52 2.39 -1.63
CA HIS A 97 29.98 2.35 -2.98
C HIS A 97 30.70 3.38 -3.86
N THR A 98 30.57 3.19 -5.16
CA THR A 98 31.05 4.15 -6.17
C THR A 98 29.91 4.55 -7.09
N ARG A 99 29.89 5.81 -7.52
CA ARG A 99 28.97 6.31 -8.56
C ARG A 99 29.72 7.11 -9.61
N GLN A 100 29.25 7.05 -10.85
CA GLN A 100 29.73 7.92 -11.92
C GLN A 100 28.91 9.21 -11.90
N VAL A 101 29.58 10.34 -11.74
CA VAL A 101 28.97 11.67 -11.81
C VAL A 101 29.34 12.31 -13.13
N ARG A 102 28.31 12.77 -13.85
CA ARG A 102 28.46 13.43 -15.14
C ARG A 102 28.76 14.91 -14.93
N HIS A 103 29.81 15.40 -15.56
CA HIS A 103 30.18 16.80 -15.59
C HIS A 103 30.22 17.31 -17.02
N THR A 104 29.99 18.61 -17.20
CA THR A 104 30.13 19.29 -18.49
C THR A 104 31.10 20.45 -18.35
N ARG A 105 32.04 20.59 -19.27
CA ARG A 105 32.96 21.72 -19.36
C ARG A 105 33.01 22.27 -20.77
N THR A 106 33.25 23.55 -20.93
CA THR A 106 33.49 24.15 -22.25
C THR A 106 34.98 24.10 -22.55
N ASN A 107 35.36 23.52 -23.68
CA ASN A 107 36.76 23.45 -24.09
C ASN A 107 37.26 24.79 -24.65
N ALA A 108 38.58 24.91 -24.87
CA ALA A 108 39.21 26.12 -25.41
C ALA A 108 38.70 26.53 -26.82
N LYS A 109 37.92 25.66 -27.49
CA LYS A 109 37.29 25.90 -28.79
C LYS A 109 35.79 26.24 -28.68
N GLY A 110 35.28 26.51 -27.47
CA GLY A 110 33.89 26.89 -27.23
C GLY A 110 32.87 25.75 -27.31
N LYS A 111 33.31 24.49 -27.39
CA LYS A 111 32.41 23.31 -27.43
C LYS A 111 32.22 22.72 -26.03
N THR A 112 30.98 22.34 -25.71
CA THR A 112 30.66 21.62 -24.47
C THR A 112 31.09 20.16 -24.57
N GLU A 113 31.97 19.73 -23.68
CA GLU A 113 32.41 18.36 -23.49
C GLU A 113 31.77 17.78 -22.22
N THR A 114 31.27 16.54 -22.31
CA THR A 114 30.84 15.78 -21.14
C THR A 114 31.97 14.84 -20.71
N TYR A 115 32.26 14.77 -19.41
CA TYR A 115 33.15 13.76 -18.83
C TYR A 115 32.53 13.19 -17.55
N TYR A 116 33.03 12.05 -17.10
CA TYR A 116 32.54 11.39 -15.88
C TYR A 116 33.65 11.34 -14.83
N THR A 117 33.25 11.49 -13.57
CA THR A 117 34.14 11.30 -12.42
C THR A 117 33.57 10.22 -11.52
N THR A 118 34.45 9.38 -10.98
CA THR A 118 34.06 8.35 -10.02
C THR A 118 34.08 8.97 -8.63
N GLU A 119 32.93 9.03 -7.97
CA GLU A 119 32.80 9.43 -6.57
C GLU A 119 32.61 8.22 -5.69
N GLU A 120 33.31 8.18 -4.57
CA GLU A 120 33.13 7.19 -3.50
C GLU A 120 32.16 7.73 -2.46
N TYR A 121 31.19 6.92 -2.06
CA TYR A 121 30.26 7.25 -0.99
C TYR A 121 30.03 6.04 -0.08
N TRP A 122 29.48 6.29 1.10
CA TRP A 122 29.23 5.24 2.08
C TRP A 122 27.77 5.20 2.48
N THR A 123 27.22 4.00 2.59
CA THR A 123 25.86 3.77 3.06
C THR A 123 25.84 2.68 4.13
N TRP A 124 24.74 2.63 4.86
CA TRP A 124 24.43 1.53 5.76
C TRP A 124 23.48 0.58 5.03
N ASP A 125 24.00 -0.56 4.59
CA ASP A 125 23.23 -1.53 3.82
C ASP A 125 22.66 -2.61 4.73
N ARG A 126 21.40 -2.98 4.50
CA ARG A 126 20.73 -4.09 5.20
C ARG A 126 21.41 -5.41 4.84
N VAL A 127 21.82 -6.16 5.87
CA VAL A 127 22.49 -7.46 5.76
C VAL A 127 21.54 -8.61 6.09
N SER A 128 20.76 -8.44 7.16
CA SER A 128 19.78 -9.44 7.61
C SER A 128 18.70 -8.78 8.47
N SER A 129 17.60 -9.48 8.69
CA SER A 129 16.57 -9.14 9.66
C SER A 129 16.18 -10.35 10.50
N GLU A 130 15.73 -10.07 11.72
CA GLU A 130 15.10 -11.03 12.61
C GLU A 130 13.78 -10.42 13.09
N GLU A 131 12.69 -11.16 12.97
CA GLU A 131 11.34 -10.71 13.32
C GLU A 131 10.78 -11.56 14.46
N LYS A 132 10.08 -10.91 15.38
CA LYS A 132 9.34 -11.54 16.49
C LYS A 132 7.96 -10.92 16.55
N THR A 133 6.94 -11.75 16.72
CA THR A 133 5.54 -11.31 16.82
C THR A 133 4.84 -12.13 17.90
N CYS A 134 3.95 -11.49 18.65
CA CYS A 134 3.02 -12.16 19.56
C CYS A 134 2.17 -13.18 18.79
N LYS A 135 1.74 -14.25 19.46
CA LYS A 135 0.87 -15.27 18.88
C LYS A 135 -0.60 -14.90 19.06
N GLU A 136 -0.91 -14.20 20.14
CA GLU A 136 -2.27 -13.87 20.53
C GLU A 136 -2.40 -12.38 20.88
N VAL A 137 -3.53 -11.82 20.51
CA VAL A 137 -3.91 -10.44 20.80
C VAL A 137 -5.26 -10.41 21.50
N LEU A 138 -5.40 -9.48 22.45
CA LEU A 138 -6.65 -9.17 23.13
C LEU A 138 -7.25 -7.93 22.46
N PHE A 139 -8.46 -8.08 21.95
CA PHE A 139 -9.22 -6.99 21.35
C PHE A 139 -10.67 -7.02 21.84
N CYS A 140 -11.15 -5.89 22.40
CA CYS A 140 -12.50 -5.76 22.95
C CYS A 140 -12.91 -6.92 23.88
N GLY A 141 -12.01 -7.34 24.77
CA GLY A 141 -12.25 -8.42 25.75
C GLY A 141 -12.23 -9.83 25.18
N SER A 142 -11.91 -10.01 23.89
CA SER A 142 -11.80 -11.32 23.23
C SER A 142 -10.37 -11.57 22.76
N VAL A 143 -9.88 -12.79 22.96
CA VAL A 143 -8.53 -13.20 22.53
C VAL A 143 -8.61 -13.80 21.12
N PHE A 144 -7.72 -13.35 20.25
CA PHE A 144 -7.59 -13.83 18.88
C PHE A 144 -6.14 -14.20 18.57
N PRO A 145 -5.90 -15.17 17.67
CA PRO A 145 -4.60 -15.30 17.03
C PRO A 145 -4.18 -13.97 16.39
N SER A 146 -2.90 -13.59 16.49
CA SER A 146 -2.39 -12.35 15.91
C SER A 146 -2.50 -12.28 14.38
N THR A 147 -2.75 -13.41 13.71
CA THR A 147 -3.03 -13.48 12.28
C THR A 147 -4.44 -13.05 11.89
N LYS A 148 -5.38 -12.98 12.84
CA LYS A 148 -6.77 -12.55 12.59
C LYS A 148 -6.88 -11.05 12.34
N ILE A 149 -5.97 -10.27 12.93
CA ILE A 149 -5.98 -8.81 12.89
C ILE A 149 -4.63 -8.34 12.36
N GLN A 150 -4.63 -7.50 11.32
CA GLN A 150 -3.41 -6.89 10.81
C GLN A 150 -2.81 -5.97 11.88
N LEU A 151 -1.65 -6.33 12.41
CA LEU A 151 -0.98 -5.51 13.42
C LEU A 151 -0.58 -4.15 12.83
N PRO A 152 -0.64 -3.07 13.63
CA PRO A 152 -0.16 -1.76 13.21
C PRO A 152 1.29 -1.81 12.72
N GLY A 153 1.62 -0.92 11.79
CA GLY A 153 2.98 -0.77 11.27
C GLY A 153 4.00 -0.51 12.37
N MET A 154 5.22 -1.04 12.19
CA MET A 154 6.30 -0.88 13.15
C MET A 154 6.92 0.52 13.09
N GLU A 155 7.20 1.08 14.26
CA GLU A 155 7.87 2.38 14.40
C GLU A 155 9.33 2.20 14.81
N TYR A 156 10.18 3.17 14.48
CA TYR A 156 11.58 3.14 14.89
C TYR A 156 11.71 3.27 16.41
N ILE A 157 12.42 2.33 17.02
CA ILE A 157 12.69 2.30 18.46
C ILE A 157 14.09 2.85 18.73
N ALA A 158 15.11 2.17 18.19
CA ALA A 158 16.50 2.45 18.55
C ALA A 158 17.48 1.97 17.48
N THR A 159 18.70 2.50 17.56
CA THR A 159 19.86 2.01 16.81
C THR A 159 20.98 1.69 17.79
N ILE A 160 21.42 0.44 17.83
CA ILE A 160 22.52 -0.01 18.69
C ILE A 160 23.71 -0.37 17.80
N ARG A 161 24.88 0.22 18.08
CA ARG A 161 26.11 -0.08 17.33
C ARG A 161 26.85 -1.24 17.98
N GLU A 162 27.14 -2.26 17.18
CA GLU A 162 28.05 -3.34 17.57
C GLU A 162 29.51 -2.92 17.30
N SER A 163 29.75 -2.16 16.22
CA SER A 163 31.05 -1.61 15.88
C SER A 163 30.93 -0.38 14.98
N ALA A 164 32.06 0.23 14.60
CA ALA A 164 32.09 1.31 13.61
C ALA A 164 31.50 0.93 12.24
N LYS A 165 31.46 -0.38 11.91
CA LYS A 165 30.97 -0.89 10.62
C LYS A 165 29.67 -1.68 10.72
N ILE A 166 29.18 -1.97 11.92
CA ILE A 166 27.99 -2.79 12.14
C ILE A 166 27.07 -2.11 13.15
N ARG A 167 25.80 -1.95 12.78
CA ARG A 167 24.74 -1.46 13.67
C ARG A 167 23.47 -2.28 13.49
N TYR A 168 22.63 -2.30 14.51
CA TYR A 168 21.30 -2.88 14.48
C TYR A 168 20.28 -1.77 14.65
N LYS A 169 19.29 -1.71 13.77
CA LYS A 169 18.09 -0.90 13.96
C LYS A 169 16.97 -1.78 14.46
N TYR A 170 16.20 -1.24 15.38
CA TYR A 170 15.06 -1.90 15.97
C TYR A 170 13.81 -1.13 15.60
N TYR A 171 12.83 -1.85 15.09
CA TYR A 171 11.49 -1.37 14.79
C TYR A 171 10.50 -2.21 15.58
N GLY A 172 9.39 -1.62 16.00
CA GLY A 172 8.34 -2.41 16.63
C GLY A 172 7.03 -1.68 16.80
N THR A 173 6.03 -2.49 17.13
CA THR A 173 4.67 -2.06 17.44
C THR A 173 4.47 -2.23 18.94
N GLY A 174 4.09 -1.16 19.64
CA GLY A 174 3.94 -1.19 21.10
C GLY A 174 3.01 -2.31 21.58
N ALA A 175 3.11 -2.69 22.86
CA ALA A 175 2.31 -3.78 23.44
C ALA A 175 0.80 -3.51 23.43
N SER A 176 0.35 -2.25 23.41
CA SER A 176 -1.04 -1.89 23.19
C SER A 176 -1.20 -0.65 22.31
N CYS A 177 -2.32 -0.57 21.60
CA CYS A 177 -2.74 0.59 20.85
C CYS A 177 -4.27 0.65 20.72
N THR A 178 -4.83 1.85 20.62
CA THR A 178 -6.26 2.03 20.36
C THR A 178 -6.49 2.28 18.88
N GLY A 179 -7.61 1.81 18.38
CA GLY A 179 -8.00 2.03 16.99
C GLY A 179 -9.27 1.28 16.64
N MET A 180 -9.43 1.05 15.35
CA MET A 180 -10.64 0.46 14.79
C MET A 180 -10.32 -0.76 13.93
N VAL A 181 -11.15 -1.80 14.03
CA VAL A 181 -11.17 -2.94 13.11
C VAL A 181 -12.45 -2.93 12.28
N PHE A 182 -12.32 -2.99 10.96
CA PHE A 182 -13.44 -3.25 10.06
C PHE A 182 -13.45 -4.73 9.70
N THR A 183 -14.50 -5.46 10.08
CA THR A 183 -14.57 -6.92 9.91
C THR A 183 -16.01 -7.42 9.83
N GLU A 184 -16.19 -8.65 9.35
CA GLU A 184 -17.47 -9.35 9.42
C GLU A 184 -17.54 -10.15 10.73
N LEU A 185 -18.57 -9.87 11.54
CA LEU A 185 -18.88 -10.62 12.75
C LEU A 185 -19.78 -11.80 12.39
N ARG A 186 -19.20 -13.01 12.42
CA ARG A 186 -19.89 -14.23 12.02
C ARG A 186 -19.27 -15.45 12.68
N ASP A 187 -20.07 -16.51 12.84
CA ASP A 187 -19.63 -17.83 13.32
C ASP A 187 -18.89 -17.79 14.67
N GLY A 188 -19.26 -16.84 15.55
CA GLY A 188 -18.63 -16.67 16.87
C GLY A 188 -17.27 -15.98 16.85
N GLY A 189 -16.87 -15.36 15.74
CA GLY A 189 -15.59 -14.67 15.61
C GLY A 189 -15.62 -13.52 14.60
N ILE A 190 -14.42 -13.18 14.12
CA ILE A 190 -14.15 -12.16 13.11
C ILE A 190 -13.51 -12.78 11.85
N SER A 191 -13.59 -12.05 10.74
CA SER A 191 -12.91 -12.42 9.48
C SER A 191 -11.40 -12.57 9.65
N GLU A 192 -10.79 -13.43 8.83
CA GLU A 192 -9.33 -13.49 8.71
C GLU A 192 -8.77 -12.17 8.17
N ASP A 193 -7.53 -11.86 8.55
CA ASP A 193 -6.76 -10.72 8.02
C ASP A 193 -7.51 -9.37 8.10
N SER A 194 -8.22 -9.15 9.21
CA SER A 194 -9.02 -7.94 9.42
C SER A 194 -8.11 -6.72 9.60
N PRO A 195 -8.26 -5.64 8.81
CA PRO A 195 -7.41 -4.47 8.89
C PRO A 195 -7.62 -3.70 10.20
N PHE A 196 -6.52 -3.29 10.85
CA PHE A 196 -6.53 -2.41 12.01
C PHE A 196 -6.12 -0.99 11.62
N TYR A 197 -6.96 -0.02 11.95
CA TYR A 197 -6.75 1.40 11.72
C TYR A 197 -6.37 2.06 13.05
N LYS A 198 -5.07 2.23 13.27
CA LYS A 198 -4.50 2.82 14.49
C LYS A 198 -4.88 4.31 14.58
N ASP A 199 -5.28 4.74 15.78
CA ASP A 199 -5.59 6.14 16.12
C ASP A 199 -6.66 6.80 15.22
N MET A 200 -7.52 6.01 14.56
CA MET A 200 -8.65 6.50 13.77
C MET A 200 -9.97 6.23 14.49
N ASP A 201 -10.85 7.23 14.46
CA ASP A 201 -12.26 7.02 14.83
C ASP A 201 -13.05 6.34 13.69
N ILE A 202 -14.30 5.98 13.98
CA ILE A 202 -15.17 5.27 13.02
C ILE A 202 -15.48 6.14 11.79
N GLU A 203 -15.68 7.46 11.96
CA GLU A 203 -15.99 8.34 10.83
C GLU A 203 -14.77 8.58 9.94
N GLU A 204 -13.59 8.79 10.53
CA GLU A 204 -12.33 8.99 9.85
C GLU A 204 -11.96 7.77 9.03
N ALA A 205 -12.09 6.58 9.60
CA ALA A 205 -11.78 5.36 8.90
C ALA A 205 -12.81 5.02 7.81
N ARG A 206 -14.10 5.31 8.04
CA ARG A 206 -15.14 5.24 7.00
C ARG A 206 -14.79 6.16 5.83
N LYS A 207 -14.47 7.44 6.10
CA LYS A 207 -14.04 8.40 5.06
C LYS A 207 -12.78 7.93 4.34
N PHE A 208 -11.82 7.37 5.07
CA PHE A 208 -10.58 6.83 4.49
C PHE A 208 -10.88 5.69 3.50
N LEU A 209 -11.75 4.75 3.88
CA LEU A 209 -12.18 3.64 3.05
C LEU A 209 -13.01 4.10 1.82
N GLU A 210 -13.90 5.06 2.02
CA GLU A 210 -14.70 5.66 0.95
C GLU A 210 -13.84 6.46 -0.05
N SER A 211 -12.78 7.13 0.42
CA SER A 211 -11.93 7.99 -0.44
C SER A 211 -11.14 7.24 -1.52
N ARG A 212 -11.01 5.92 -1.41
CA ARG A 212 -10.19 5.11 -2.32
C ARG A 212 -10.88 4.86 -3.65
N ASP A 213 -10.74 5.80 -4.59
CA ASP A 213 -11.21 5.68 -5.98
C ASP A 213 -10.05 5.41 -6.96
N TRP A 214 -10.11 4.26 -7.64
CA TRP A 214 -9.09 3.81 -8.60
C TRP A 214 -9.46 4.14 -10.06
N ARG A 215 -10.58 4.82 -10.31
CA ARG A 215 -11.08 5.10 -11.66
C ARG A 215 -10.11 5.92 -12.51
N TRP A 216 -9.39 6.85 -11.89
CA TRP A 216 -8.40 7.67 -12.61
C TRP A 216 -7.24 6.82 -13.14
N VAL A 217 -6.82 5.78 -12.42
CA VAL A 217 -5.77 4.85 -12.88
C VAL A 217 -6.24 4.07 -14.10
N PHE A 218 -7.49 3.62 -14.11
CA PHE A 218 -8.09 2.99 -15.28
C PHE A 218 -7.99 3.91 -16.50
N TRP A 219 -8.40 5.17 -16.39
CA TRP A 219 -8.34 6.11 -17.51
C TRP A 219 -6.92 6.41 -17.98
N LEU A 220 -5.93 6.44 -17.08
CA LEU A 220 -4.51 6.57 -17.47
C LEU A 220 -4.04 5.37 -18.31
N VAL A 221 -4.33 4.15 -17.86
CA VAL A 221 -3.96 2.93 -18.61
C VAL A 221 -4.74 2.86 -19.93
N TRP A 222 -6.04 3.17 -19.90
CA TRP A 222 -6.92 3.14 -21.07
C TRP A 222 -6.51 4.15 -22.15
N ALA A 223 -6.08 5.35 -21.74
CA ALA A 223 -5.52 6.35 -22.63
C ALA A 223 -4.24 5.84 -23.31
N GLY A 224 -3.36 5.17 -22.55
CA GLY A 224 -2.16 4.52 -23.10
C GLY A 224 -2.49 3.44 -24.13
N VAL A 225 -3.45 2.56 -23.84
CA VAL A 225 -3.92 1.50 -24.76
C VAL A 225 -4.52 2.11 -26.03
N THR A 226 -5.34 3.16 -25.89
CA THR A 226 -5.95 3.86 -27.03
C THR A 226 -4.89 4.54 -27.90
N GLY A 227 -3.88 5.18 -27.29
CA GLY A 227 -2.73 5.75 -27.99
C GLY A 227 -1.92 4.69 -28.74
N ALA A 228 -1.68 3.54 -28.12
CA ALA A 228 -0.97 2.43 -28.76
C ALA A 228 -1.76 1.84 -29.94
N LEU A 229 -3.08 1.69 -29.83
CA LEU A 229 -3.94 1.20 -30.90
C LEU A 229 -3.99 2.16 -32.09
N THR A 230 -4.17 3.45 -31.83
CA THR A 230 -4.16 4.48 -32.88
C THR A 230 -2.79 4.58 -33.56
N TYR A 231 -1.69 4.56 -32.80
CA TYR A 231 -0.34 4.52 -33.36
C TYR A 231 -0.07 3.24 -34.17
N GLY A 232 -0.52 2.09 -33.67
CA GLY A 232 -0.45 0.81 -34.39
C GLY A 232 -1.20 0.85 -35.72
N PHE A 233 -2.38 1.47 -35.73
CA PHE A 233 -3.16 1.72 -36.94
C PHE A 233 -2.41 2.60 -37.95
N PHE A 234 -1.67 3.63 -37.49
CA PHE A 234 -0.84 4.46 -38.38
C PHE A 234 0.44 3.77 -38.88
N ARG A 235 0.99 2.80 -38.12
CA ARG A 235 2.27 2.14 -38.44
C ARG A 235 2.11 0.88 -39.28
N LEU A 236 0.97 0.20 -39.19
CA LEU A 236 0.59 -0.84 -40.13
C LEU A 236 0.17 -0.14 -41.43
N GLU A 237 1.15 0.16 -42.30
CA GLU A 237 0.90 0.65 -43.65
C GLU A 237 -0.29 -0.09 -44.27
N ASN A 238 -1.27 0.70 -44.69
CA ASN A 238 -2.65 0.36 -45.00
C ASN A 238 -2.76 -0.52 -46.27
N ARG A 239 -2.17 -1.73 -46.28
CA ARG A 239 -2.24 -2.71 -47.38
C ARG A 239 -3.63 -3.32 -47.59
N TRP A 240 -4.64 -2.89 -46.85
CA TRP A 240 -6.01 -3.45 -46.86
C TRP A 240 -7.04 -2.56 -47.55
N MET A 241 -6.68 -1.37 -48.03
CA MET A 241 -7.59 -0.48 -48.78
C MET A 241 -7.02 -0.06 -50.14
N GLU A 242 -6.39 -1.00 -50.85
CA GLU A 242 -6.34 -1.02 -52.32
C GLU A 242 -7.47 -1.89 -52.86
#